data_AF-G3JG41-F1
#
_entry.id   AF-G3JG41-F1
#
_cell.length_a   1.000
_cell.length_b   1.000
_cell.length_c   1.000
_cell.angle_alpha   90.00
_cell.angle_beta   90.00
_cell.angle_gamma   90.00
#
_symmetry.space_group_name_H-M   'P 1'
#
loop_
_entity.id
_entity.type
_entity.pdbx_description
1 polymer ?
#
loop_
_entity_poly.entity_id
_entity_poly.type
_entity_poly.pdbx_seq_one_letter_code
_entity_poly.pdbx_strand_id
1 'polypeptide(L)'
;MENLLSLAFDNLSSYDGPKIRKGLRQVEGLLAQICLSSPSGGDDGGNGSEDDEDAAAADAAPSTPAARKNLGQLAQDPAFCEFFKLQEGFEWNVGLRLISTLDRLMAKGSDGQNDLLILSALDLLHGAMLLHPPTKGLFQREQNMNLLLDLLEPFNCPAIQSATLLTLVVALIQVPANTRVFEGLDGLLTVTSLFKSRSTSREVKLKLVEFLYFYLMPETPSIPRAAADRRDSLPDMLQRSPSKLVGAFAGDEAAARRRGGGGGVTLATAEKQQLLGRYLSNVDDLVRDLRTCAPFGGVVA
;
A
#
# COMPACT_ATOMS: atom_id res chain seq x y z
N MET A 1 -13.72 -17.62 -6.13
CA MET A 1 -12.37 -17.24 -5.65
C MET A 1 -11.90 -18.00 -4.41
N GLU A 2 -12.81 -18.34 -3.49
CA GLU A 2 -12.54 -19.01 -2.21
C GLU A 2 -11.65 -20.26 -2.30
N ASN A 3 -11.92 -21.20 -3.22
CA ASN A 3 -11.10 -22.41 -3.38
C ASN A 3 -9.62 -22.12 -3.69
N LEU A 4 -9.34 -21.06 -4.46
CA LEU A 4 -7.97 -20.65 -4.77
C LEU A 4 -7.28 -20.08 -3.52
N LEU A 5 -8.00 -19.26 -2.75
CA LEU A 5 -7.51 -18.74 -1.48
C LEU A 5 -7.28 -19.86 -0.46
N SER A 6 -8.17 -20.85 -0.37
CA SER A 6 -8.01 -22.02 0.49
C SER A 6 -6.72 -22.76 0.19
N LEU A 7 -6.50 -23.10 -1.08
CA LEU A 7 -5.29 -23.81 -1.49
C LEU A 7 -4.02 -22.97 -1.26
N ALA A 8 -4.10 -21.66 -1.50
CA ALA A 8 -2.99 -20.75 -1.22
C ALA A 8 -2.69 -20.70 0.28
N PHE A 9 -3.71 -20.63 1.12
CA PHE A 9 -3.56 -20.51 2.57
C PHE A 9 -3.05 -21.80 3.21
N ASP A 10 -3.46 -22.96 2.71
CA ASP A 10 -2.89 -24.24 3.11
C ASP A 10 -1.38 -24.28 2.85
N ASN A 11 -0.96 -23.82 1.66
CA ASN A 11 0.44 -23.72 1.29
C ASN A 11 1.21 -22.70 2.15
N LEU A 12 0.62 -21.53 2.42
CA LEU A 12 1.21 -20.49 3.27
C LEU A 12 1.33 -20.93 4.74
N SER A 13 0.40 -21.75 5.24
CA SER A 13 0.43 -22.29 6.59
C SER A 13 1.51 -23.35 6.81
N SER A 14 2.12 -23.84 5.73
CA SER A 14 3.19 -24.82 5.81
C SER A 14 4.50 -24.24 6.39
N TYR A 15 5.33 -25.12 6.96
CA TYR A 15 6.71 -24.82 7.31
C TYR A 15 7.69 -25.17 6.18
N ASP A 16 7.23 -25.66 5.03
CA ASP A 16 8.09 -26.00 3.91
C ASP A 16 8.27 -24.80 2.96
N GLY A 17 9.51 -24.36 2.73
CA GLY A 17 9.81 -23.16 1.92
C GLY A 17 9.22 -23.22 0.49
N PRO A 18 9.38 -24.33 -0.26
CA PRO A 18 8.70 -24.56 -1.53
C PRO A 18 7.17 -24.44 -1.47
N LYS A 19 6.51 -24.95 -0.41
CA LYS A 19 5.05 -24.78 -0.25
C LYS A 19 4.70 -23.32 0.00
N ILE A 20 5.41 -22.63 0.89
CA ILE A 20 5.19 -21.19 1.13
C ILE A 20 5.35 -20.41 -0.17
N ARG A 21 6.41 -20.66 -0.94
CA ARG A 21 6.64 -20.05 -2.26
C ARG A 21 5.46 -20.28 -3.21
N LYS A 22 4.93 -21.51 -3.25
CA LYS A 22 3.76 -21.85 -4.06
C LYS A 22 2.53 -21.07 -3.61
N GLY A 23 2.29 -20.97 -2.30
CA GLY A 23 1.19 -20.19 -1.73
C GLY A 23 1.29 -18.71 -2.10
N LEU A 24 2.48 -18.11 -1.95
CA LEU A 24 2.73 -16.71 -2.33
C LEU A 24 2.46 -16.47 -3.82
N ARG A 25 2.95 -17.35 -4.71
CA ARG A 25 2.67 -17.26 -6.15
C ARG A 25 1.18 -17.41 -6.51
N GLN A 26 0.44 -18.22 -5.75
CA GLN A 26 -1.00 -18.36 -5.96
C GLN A 26 -1.74 -17.07 -5.59
N VAL A 27 -1.36 -16.43 -4.48
CA VAL A 27 -1.89 -15.12 -4.10
C VAL A 27 -1.51 -14.06 -5.15
N GLU A 28 -0.23 -14.01 -5.55
CA GLU A 28 0.26 -13.12 -6.60
C GLU A 28 -0.53 -13.26 -7.90
N GLY A 29 -0.72 -14.50 -8.38
CA GLY A 29 -1.48 -14.77 -9.59
C GLY A 29 -2.93 -14.32 -9.50
N LEU A 30 -3.57 -14.49 -8.34
CA LEU A 30 -4.92 -13.99 -8.10
C LEU A 30 -4.98 -12.45 -8.16
N LEU A 31 -4.07 -11.77 -7.47
CA LEU A 31 -4.01 -10.29 -7.48
C LEU A 31 -3.69 -9.76 -8.89
N ALA A 32 -2.80 -10.43 -9.63
CA ALA A 32 -2.48 -10.06 -11.00
C ALA A 32 -3.69 -10.18 -11.93
N GLN A 33 -4.49 -11.24 -11.83
CA GLN A 33 -5.72 -11.41 -12.63
C GLN A 33 -6.75 -10.32 -12.34
N ILE A 34 -6.84 -9.87 -11.10
CA ILE A 34 -7.71 -8.77 -10.70
C ILE A 34 -7.21 -7.45 -11.33
N CYS A 35 -5.92 -7.17 -11.26
CA CYS A 35 -5.33 -5.89 -11.70
C CYS A 35 -5.12 -5.75 -13.22
N LEU A 36 -4.93 -6.85 -13.93
CA LEU A 36 -4.62 -6.84 -15.36
C LEU A 36 -5.87 -7.05 -16.21
N SER A 37 -5.95 -6.36 -17.34
CA SER A 37 -7.00 -6.58 -18.32
C SER A 37 -6.84 -7.98 -18.91
N SER A 38 -7.93 -8.75 -18.95
CA SER A 38 -7.94 -9.97 -19.75
C SER A 38 -7.61 -9.57 -21.21
N PRO A 39 -6.71 -10.29 -21.89
CA PRO A 39 -6.59 -10.13 -23.33
C PRO A 39 -7.96 -10.48 -23.90
N SER A 40 -8.71 -9.47 -24.37
CA SER A 40 -9.99 -9.72 -25.02
C SER A 40 -9.70 -10.57 -26.24
N GLY A 41 -10.21 -11.80 -26.24
CA GLY A 41 -10.53 -12.47 -27.51
C GLY A 41 -11.47 -11.52 -28.25
N GLY A 42 -10.98 -10.99 -29.37
CA GLY A 42 -11.69 -9.98 -30.13
C GLY A 42 -13.02 -10.53 -30.64
N ASP A 43 -14.10 -9.93 -30.18
CA ASP A 43 -15.33 -9.80 -30.96
C ASP A 43 -15.40 -8.34 -31.40
N ASP A 44 -15.03 -8.10 -32.66
CA ASP A 44 -15.67 -7.05 -33.45
C ASP A 44 -15.67 -7.48 -34.92
N GLY A 45 -16.88 -7.60 -35.46
CA GLY A 45 -17.15 -8.09 -36.80
C GLY A 45 -16.78 -7.08 -37.88
N GLY A 46 -16.03 -7.53 -38.88
CA GLY A 46 -15.69 -6.78 -40.08
C GLY A 46 -15.43 -7.71 -41.27
N ASN A 47 -16.52 -8.05 -41.95
CA ASN A 47 -16.66 -8.68 -43.27
C ASN A 47 -15.45 -8.56 -44.23
N GLY A 48 -14.98 -9.69 -44.82
CA GLY A 48 -14.17 -9.66 -46.05
C GLY A 48 -13.28 -10.87 -46.37
N SER A 49 -13.80 -11.74 -47.24
CA SER A 49 -13.13 -12.54 -48.30
C SER A 49 -12.07 -13.61 -47.97
N GLU A 50 -12.29 -14.74 -48.66
CA GLU A 50 -11.46 -15.91 -48.90
C GLU A 50 -10.08 -15.55 -49.51
N ASP A 51 -9.03 -16.29 -49.13
CA ASP A 51 -8.09 -17.01 -50.01
C ASP A 51 -6.68 -17.19 -49.41
N ASP A 52 -6.12 -18.36 -49.77
CA ASP A 52 -4.72 -18.79 -49.84
C ASP A 52 -3.95 -19.32 -48.60
N GLU A 53 -3.69 -20.62 -48.71
CA GLU A 53 -2.58 -21.38 -48.14
C GLU A 53 -1.24 -20.89 -48.76
N ASP A 54 -0.28 -20.41 -47.97
CA ASP A 54 1.13 -20.86 -48.06
C ASP A 54 2.08 -20.19 -47.04
N ALA A 55 3.02 -21.02 -46.59
CA ALA A 55 4.40 -20.73 -46.18
C ALA A 55 4.75 -19.77 -45.01
N ALA A 56 5.57 -20.37 -44.13
CA ALA A 56 6.82 -19.85 -43.56
C ALA A 56 6.83 -19.26 -42.14
N ALA A 57 7.85 -19.74 -41.43
CA ALA A 57 8.32 -19.36 -40.10
C ALA A 57 8.23 -17.85 -39.81
N ALA A 58 7.62 -17.52 -38.68
CA ALA A 58 7.74 -16.21 -38.06
C ALA A 58 8.01 -16.38 -36.57
N ASP A 59 9.06 -15.69 -36.12
CA ASP A 59 9.51 -15.53 -34.75
C ASP A 59 8.38 -15.41 -33.73
N ALA A 60 8.56 -16.09 -32.60
CA ALA A 60 7.78 -15.85 -31.38
C ALA A 60 8.06 -14.42 -30.89
N ALA A 61 7.24 -13.46 -31.35
CA ALA A 61 7.25 -12.10 -30.83
C ALA A 61 6.98 -12.11 -29.31
N PRO A 62 7.66 -11.25 -28.52
CA PRO A 62 7.41 -11.16 -27.09
C PRO A 62 5.97 -10.68 -26.86
N SER A 63 5.21 -11.46 -26.10
CA SER A 63 3.85 -11.16 -25.67
C SER A 63 3.76 -9.71 -25.17
N THR A 64 2.98 -8.88 -25.85
CA THR A 64 2.65 -7.52 -25.40
C THR A 64 2.14 -7.58 -23.95
N PRO A 65 2.70 -6.77 -23.02
CA PRO A 65 2.30 -6.82 -21.63
C PRO A 65 0.82 -6.49 -21.49
N ALA A 66 0.07 -7.32 -20.77
CA ALA A 66 -1.36 -7.13 -20.54
C ALA A 66 -1.62 -5.72 -20.00
N ALA A 67 -2.56 -5.00 -20.61
CA ALA A 67 -2.88 -3.63 -20.22
C ALA A 67 -3.40 -3.58 -18.78
N ARG A 68 -2.85 -2.68 -17.95
CA ARG A 68 -3.29 -2.50 -16.56
C ARG A 68 -4.67 -1.85 -16.52
N LYS A 69 -5.58 -2.35 -15.68
CA LYS A 69 -6.89 -1.71 -15.46
C LYS A 69 -6.69 -0.39 -14.71
N ASN A 70 -7.42 0.64 -15.12
CA ASN A 70 -7.50 1.88 -14.34
C ASN A 70 -8.36 1.66 -13.09
N LEU A 71 -8.15 2.46 -12.02
CA LEU A 71 -8.90 2.31 -10.76
C LEU A 71 -10.43 2.34 -10.95
N GLY A 72 -10.93 3.19 -11.86
CA GLY A 72 -12.37 3.28 -12.14
C GLY A 72 -12.95 2.05 -12.84
N GLN A 73 -12.12 1.28 -13.57
CA GLN A 73 -12.50 0.01 -14.20
C GLN A 73 -12.51 -1.12 -13.15
N LEU A 74 -11.57 -1.08 -12.21
CA LEU A 74 -11.45 -2.08 -11.16
C LEU A 74 -12.70 -2.11 -10.26
N ALA A 75 -13.25 -0.95 -9.91
CA ALA A 75 -14.45 -0.86 -9.07
C ALA A 75 -15.71 -1.49 -9.70
N GLN A 76 -15.72 -1.71 -11.02
CA GLN A 76 -16.82 -2.34 -11.76
C GLN A 76 -16.55 -3.81 -12.07
N ASP A 77 -15.34 -4.30 -11.78
CA ASP A 77 -14.94 -5.68 -12.05
C ASP A 77 -15.57 -6.62 -11.01
N PRO A 78 -16.40 -7.60 -11.42
CA PRO A 78 -17.01 -8.56 -10.51
C PRO A 78 -15.98 -9.35 -9.69
N ALA A 79 -14.82 -9.69 -10.27
CA ALA A 79 -13.77 -10.41 -9.57
C ALA A 79 -13.14 -9.54 -8.47
N PHE A 80 -12.97 -8.24 -8.72
CA PHE A 80 -12.51 -7.30 -7.69
C PHE A 80 -13.53 -7.16 -6.57
N CYS A 81 -14.82 -7.02 -6.89
CA CYS A 81 -15.88 -6.92 -5.87
C CYS A 81 -15.98 -8.19 -5.01
N GLU A 82 -15.88 -9.38 -5.61
CA GLU A 82 -15.82 -10.65 -4.88
C GLU A 82 -14.58 -10.70 -3.98
N PHE A 83 -13.41 -10.36 -4.50
CA PHE A 83 -12.17 -10.28 -3.73
C PHE A 83 -12.32 -9.35 -2.53
N PHE A 84 -12.78 -8.11 -2.77
CA PHE A 84 -12.96 -7.08 -1.76
C PHE A 84 -13.86 -7.58 -0.63
N LYS A 85 -15.02 -8.17 -0.97
CA LYS A 85 -15.94 -8.77 0.00
C LYS A 85 -15.29 -9.89 0.82
N LEU A 86 -14.52 -10.76 0.17
CA LEU A 86 -13.79 -11.84 0.87
C LEU A 86 -12.73 -11.29 1.84
N GLN A 87 -12.14 -10.12 1.55
CA GLN A 87 -11.16 -9.49 2.42
C GLN A 87 -11.77 -8.87 3.69
N GLU A 88 -13.08 -8.59 3.71
CA GLU A 88 -13.77 -8.09 4.92
C GLU A 88 -13.95 -9.17 6.00
N GLY A 89 -14.03 -10.44 5.59
CA GLY A 89 -14.13 -11.58 6.49
C GLY A 89 -12.76 -12.03 7.01
N PHE A 90 -12.73 -12.73 8.15
CA PHE A 90 -11.47 -13.24 8.71
C PHE A 90 -10.94 -14.49 7.99
N GLU A 91 -11.82 -15.29 7.39
CA GLU A 91 -11.47 -16.59 6.79
C GLU A 91 -10.58 -16.42 5.56
N TRP A 92 -10.92 -15.44 4.70
CA TRP A 92 -10.34 -15.23 3.38
C TRP A 92 -9.45 -13.98 3.28
N ASN A 93 -9.15 -13.34 4.41
CA ASN A 93 -8.31 -12.14 4.45
C ASN A 93 -6.83 -12.49 4.20
N VAL A 94 -6.37 -12.10 3.01
CA VAL A 94 -5.00 -12.28 2.54
C VAL A 94 -4.00 -11.54 3.44
N GLY A 95 -4.33 -10.32 3.88
CA GLY A 95 -3.46 -9.52 4.75
C GLY A 95 -3.13 -10.23 6.07
N LEU A 96 -4.14 -10.78 6.76
CA LEU A 96 -3.97 -11.56 7.99
C LEU A 96 -3.08 -12.79 7.75
N ARG A 97 -3.27 -13.48 6.62
CA ARG A 97 -2.49 -14.69 6.28
C ARG A 97 -1.05 -14.36 5.93
N LEU A 98 -0.80 -13.25 5.23
CA LEU A 98 0.55 -12.78 4.92
C LEU A 98 1.28 -12.34 6.19
N ILE A 99 0.63 -11.61 7.11
CA ILE A 99 1.21 -11.24 8.42
C ILE A 99 1.62 -12.49 9.20
N SER A 100 0.72 -13.49 9.30
CA SER A 100 1.05 -14.75 9.97
C SER A 100 2.18 -15.52 9.29
N THR A 101 2.32 -15.38 7.97
CA THR A 101 3.41 -16.01 7.20
C THR A 101 4.73 -15.31 7.46
N LEU A 102 4.75 -13.97 7.48
CA LEU A 102 5.92 -13.17 7.82
C LEU A 102 6.44 -13.51 9.22
N ASP A 103 5.55 -13.57 10.22
CA ASP A 103 5.90 -13.94 11.60
C ASP A 103 6.64 -15.30 11.66
N ARG A 104 6.13 -16.32 10.95
CA ARG A 104 6.80 -17.63 10.85
C ARG A 104 8.12 -17.59 10.09
N LEU A 105 8.23 -16.79 9.03
CA LEU A 105 9.45 -16.67 8.24
C LEU A 105 10.55 -15.99 9.06
N MET A 106 10.22 -14.97 9.86
CA MET A 106 11.20 -14.33 10.75
C MET A 106 11.74 -15.29 11.81
N ALA A 107 10.91 -16.19 12.33
CA ALA A 107 11.33 -17.17 13.34
C ALA A 107 12.36 -18.19 12.81
N LYS A 108 12.49 -18.37 11.50
CA LYS A 108 13.40 -19.35 10.88
C LYS A 108 14.83 -18.85 10.66
N GLY A 109 15.11 -17.57 10.91
CA GLY A 109 16.42 -16.96 10.64
C GLY A 109 16.65 -16.65 9.16
N SER A 110 17.80 -16.03 8.83
CA SER A 110 18.12 -15.65 7.46
C SER A 110 18.87 -16.78 6.75
N ASP A 111 18.19 -17.42 5.80
CA ASP A 111 18.83 -18.06 4.67
C ASP A 111 18.38 -17.30 3.41
N GLY A 112 19.23 -17.23 2.37
CA GLY A 112 18.90 -16.39 1.20
C GLY A 112 17.59 -16.79 0.51
N GLN A 113 17.07 -18.00 0.72
CA GLN A 113 15.77 -18.40 0.20
C GLN A 113 14.62 -17.86 1.05
N ASN A 114 14.79 -17.84 2.37
CA ASN A 114 13.85 -17.28 3.34
C ASN A 114 13.71 -15.77 3.13
N ASP A 115 14.83 -15.07 2.89
CA ASP A 115 14.83 -13.64 2.55
C ASP A 115 13.96 -13.35 1.31
N LEU A 116 14.05 -14.19 0.27
CA LEU A 116 13.20 -14.05 -0.93
C LEU A 116 11.71 -14.28 -0.62
N LEU A 117 11.38 -15.16 0.32
CA LEU A 117 10.01 -15.39 0.76
C LEU A 117 9.48 -14.19 1.55
N ILE A 118 10.29 -13.60 2.43
CA ILE A 118 9.96 -12.38 3.19
C ILE A 118 9.68 -11.23 2.21
N LEU A 119 10.57 -11.01 1.25
CA LEU A 119 10.41 -9.98 0.22
C LEU A 119 9.11 -10.16 -0.57
N SER A 120 8.82 -11.39 -1.00
CA SER A 120 7.59 -11.71 -1.73
C SER A 120 6.34 -11.49 -0.86
N ALA A 121 6.39 -11.84 0.42
CA ALA A 121 5.28 -11.63 1.34
C ALA A 121 5.04 -10.15 1.66
N LEU A 122 6.10 -9.35 1.80
CA LEU A 122 6.01 -7.89 1.97
C LEU A 122 5.39 -7.21 0.74
N ASP A 123 5.82 -7.60 -0.47
CA ASP A 123 5.27 -7.04 -1.71
C ASP A 123 3.78 -7.35 -1.89
N LEU A 124 3.38 -8.59 -1.60
CA LEU A 124 1.96 -8.97 -1.62
C LEU A 124 1.15 -8.27 -0.54
N LEU A 125 1.70 -8.07 0.65
CA LEU A 125 1.02 -7.39 1.76
C LEU A 125 0.82 -5.90 1.43
N HIS A 126 1.83 -5.28 0.84
CA HIS A 126 1.76 -3.94 0.28
C HIS A 126 0.66 -3.85 -0.79
N GLY A 127 0.66 -4.73 -1.79
CA GLY A 127 -0.37 -4.78 -2.83
C GLY A 127 -1.79 -5.00 -2.29
N ALA A 128 -1.94 -5.89 -1.29
CA ALA A 128 -3.22 -6.16 -0.64
C ALA A 128 -3.76 -4.92 0.10
N MET A 129 -2.91 -4.12 0.74
CA MET A 129 -3.32 -2.86 1.36
C MET A 129 -3.73 -1.78 0.35
N LEU A 130 -3.18 -1.80 -0.86
CA LEU A 130 -3.57 -0.88 -1.93
C LEU A 130 -4.90 -1.29 -2.57
N LEU A 131 -5.14 -2.58 -2.77
CA LEU A 131 -6.38 -3.12 -3.35
C LEU A 131 -7.55 -3.10 -2.35
N HIS A 132 -7.27 -3.35 -1.08
CA HIS A 132 -8.25 -3.35 -0.01
C HIS A 132 -7.74 -2.46 1.14
N PRO A 133 -8.01 -1.13 1.08
CA PRO A 133 -7.57 -0.17 2.09
C PRO A 133 -7.91 -0.53 3.56
N PRO A 134 -9.05 -1.18 3.88
CA PRO A 134 -9.33 -1.61 5.25
C PRO A 134 -8.28 -2.58 5.83
N THR A 135 -7.53 -3.30 4.99
CA THR A 135 -6.40 -4.15 5.42
C THR A 135 -5.35 -3.38 6.23
N LYS A 136 -5.19 -2.08 5.98
CA LYS A 136 -4.28 -1.23 6.76
C LYS A 136 -4.65 -1.22 8.25
N GLY A 137 -5.93 -1.38 8.58
CA GLY A 137 -6.41 -1.43 9.98
C GLY A 137 -5.80 -2.57 10.80
N LEU A 138 -5.24 -3.61 10.15
CA LEU A 138 -4.53 -4.68 10.84
C LEU A 138 -3.33 -4.18 11.64
N PHE A 139 -2.71 -3.06 11.23
CA PHE A 139 -1.54 -2.47 11.89
C PHE A 139 -1.89 -1.52 13.04
N GLN A 140 -3.18 -1.37 13.39
CA GLN A 140 -3.58 -0.76 14.67
C GLN A 140 -3.26 -1.67 15.86
N ARG A 141 -3.02 -2.97 15.61
CA ARG A 141 -2.55 -3.92 16.62
C ARG A 141 -1.04 -3.80 16.75
N GLU A 142 -0.57 -3.54 17.96
CA GLU A 142 0.85 -3.36 18.25
C GLU A 142 1.71 -4.54 17.77
N GLN A 143 1.24 -5.78 17.96
CA GLN A 143 1.95 -6.97 17.51
C GLN A 143 2.23 -6.96 15.99
N ASN A 144 1.28 -6.52 15.18
CA ASN A 144 1.43 -6.48 13.73
C ASN A 144 2.34 -5.32 13.29
N MET A 145 2.32 -4.21 14.03
CA MET A 145 3.24 -3.09 13.77
C MET A 145 4.67 -3.44 14.17
N ASN A 146 4.86 -4.07 15.34
CA ASN A 146 6.17 -4.56 15.79
C ASN A 146 6.79 -5.54 14.79
N LEU A 147 6.00 -6.41 14.17
CA LEU A 147 6.48 -7.27 13.08
C LEU A 147 7.18 -6.48 11.96
N LEU A 148 6.67 -5.31 11.58
CA LEU A 148 7.33 -4.45 10.60
C LEU A 148 8.56 -3.75 11.18
N LEU A 149 8.54 -3.36 12.46
CA LEU A 149 9.70 -2.75 13.12
C LEU A 149 10.86 -3.76 13.26
N ASP A 150 10.56 -5.01 13.60
CA ASP A 150 11.54 -6.11 13.72
C ASP A 150 12.22 -6.39 12.37
N LEU A 151 11.49 -6.27 11.25
CA LEU A 151 12.05 -6.39 9.91
C LEU A 151 12.99 -5.23 9.52
N LEU A 152 12.98 -4.11 10.25
CA LEU A 152 13.94 -3.01 10.07
C LEU A 152 15.26 -3.22 10.82
N GLU A 153 15.33 -4.21 11.70
CA GLU A 153 16.53 -4.44 12.52
C GLU A 153 17.79 -4.65 11.66
N PRO A 154 18.99 -4.23 12.15
CA PRO A 154 20.22 -4.24 11.36
C PRO A 154 20.71 -5.61 10.90
N PHE A 155 20.20 -6.70 11.47
CA PHE A 155 20.56 -8.06 11.06
C PHE A 155 19.89 -8.47 9.74
N ASN A 156 18.78 -7.83 9.36
CA ASN A 156 18.11 -8.09 8.09
C ASN A 156 18.87 -7.45 6.93
N CYS A 157 18.80 -8.10 5.76
CA CYS A 157 19.49 -7.59 4.59
C CYS A 157 18.86 -6.26 4.09
N PRO A 158 19.64 -5.40 3.39
CA PRO A 158 19.16 -4.10 2.92
C PRO A 158 17.89 -4.13 2.06
N ALA A 159 17.68 -5.22 1.32
CA ALA A 159 16.48 -5.41 0.50
C ALA A 159 15.22 -5.54 1.37
N ILE A 160 15.28 -6.34 2.44
CA ILE A 160 14.17 -6.51 3.39
C ILE A 160 13.87 -5.17 4.06
N GLN A 161 14.89 -4.47 4.57
CA GLN A 161 14.71 -3.16 5.21
C GLN A 161 14.03 -2.16 4.26
N SER A 162 14.45 -2.12 3.00
CA SER A 162 13.85 -1.23 1.98
C SER A 162 12.39 -1.59 1.66
N ALA A 163 12.08 -2.88 1.50
CA ALA A 163 10.72 -3.36 1.26
C ALA A 163 9.80 -3.11 2.47
N THR A 164 10.33 -3.27 3.68
CA THR A 164 9.62 -3.00 4.93
C THR A 164 9.31 -1.50 5.09
N LEU A 165 10.26 -0.62 4.77
CA LEU A 165 10.00 0.84 4.77
C LEU A 165 8.88 1.23 3.82
N LEU A 166 8.85 0.65 2.61
CA LEU A 166 7.76 0.88 1.66
C LEU A 166 6.41 0.36 2.20
N THR A 167 6.42 -0.83 2.79
CA THR A 167 5.23 -1.43 3.41
C THR A 167 4.72 -0.56 4.56
N LEU A 168 5.61 -0.03 5.40
CA LEU A 168 5.28 0.93 6.45
C LEU A 168 4.65 2.20 5.88
N VAL A 169 5.22 2.81 4.84
CA VAL A 169 4.61 4.00 4.21
C VAL A 169 3.15 3.71 3.83
N VAL A 170 2.85 2.58 3.20
CA VAL A 170 1.48 2.23 2.81
C VAL A 170 0.58 1.91 4.00
N ALA A 171 1.11 1.26 5.04
CA ALA A 171 0.37 1.01 6.27
C ALA A 171 0.00 2.33 6.98
N LEU A 172 0.84 3.35 6.91
CA LEU A 172 0.67 4.62 7.63
C LEU A 172 -0.08 5.69 6.83
N ILE A 173 0.05 5.70 5.50
CA ILE A 173 -0.52 6.77 4.66
C ILE A 173 -2.05 6.79 4.76
N GLN A 174 -2.57 7.97 5.08
CA GLN A 174 -4.00 8.24 5.33
C GLN A 174 -4.60 7.42 6.49
N VAL A 175 -3.78 6.84 7.37
CA VAL A 175 -4.24 6.10 8.56
C VAL A 175 -3.50 6.62 9.80
N PRO A 176 -3.87 7.82 10.32
CA PRO A 176 -3.19 8.43 11.47
C PRO A 176 -3.13 7.53 12.69
N ALA A 177 -4.15 6.69 12.91
CA ALA A 177 -4.18 5.70 14.00
C ALA A 177 -3.00 4.73 13.94
N ASN A 178 -2.61 4.27 12.75
CA ASN A 178 -1.44 3.42 12.59
C ASN A 178 -0.16 4.19 12.89
N THR A 179 -0.09 5.48 12.51
CA THR A 179 1.04 6.34 12.85
C THR A 179 1.19 6.50 14.36
N ARG A 180 0.08 6.63 15.10
CA ARG A 180 0.10 6.69 16.57
C ARG A 180 0.67 5.40 17.17
N VAL A 181 0.27 4.23 16.65
CA VAL A 181 0.79 2.93 17.10
C VAL A 181 2.28 2.79 16.79
N PHE A 182 2.70 3.15 15.58
CA PHE A 182 4.11 3.18 15.18
C PHE A 182 4.96 4.07 16.12
N GLU A 183 4.48 5.26 16.45
CA GLU A 183 5.17 6.16 17.37
C GLU A 183 5.20 5.63 18.81
N GLY A 184 4.09 5.03 19.28
CA GLY A 184 4.00 4.43 20.61
C GLY A 184 4.91 3.21 20.80
N LEU A 185 5.31 2.56 19.72
CA LEU A 185 6.25 1.45 19.68
C LEU A 185 7.69 1.89 19.38
N ASP A 186 8.03 3.15 19.65
CA ASP A 186 9.35 3.72 19.40
C ASP A 186 9.81 3.61 17.93
N GLY A 187 8.88 3.53 16.97
CA GLY A 187 9.21 3.38 15.55
C GLY A 187 10.09 4.52 15.00
N LEU A 188 9.94 5.74 15.53
CA LEU A 188 10.83 6.86 15.20
C LEU A 188 12.27 6.64 15.70
N LEU A 189 12.43 6.05 16.88
CA LEU A 189 13.75 5.68 17.40
C LEU A 189 14.38 4.59 16.51
N THR A 190 13.61 3.57 16.12
CA THR A 190 14.08 2.49 15.23
C THR A 190 14.56 3.05 13.90
N VAL A 191 13.72 3.84 13.21
CA VAL A 191 14.04 4.46 11.91
C VAL A 191 15.26 5.38 12.00
N THR A 192 15.32 6.26 13.00
CA THR A 192 16.44 7.20 13.14
C THR A 192 17.73 6.51 13.58
N SER A 193 17.66 5.45 14.39
CA SER A 193 18.82 4.65 14.78
C SER A 193 19.40 3.90 13.59
N LEU A 194 18.54 3.30 12.76
CA LEU A 194 18.95 2.67 11.49
C LEU A 194 19.57 3.72 10.56
N PHE A 195 19.00 4.93 10.46
CA PHE A 195 19.55 6.01 9.64
C PHE A 195 20.95 6.47 10.10
N LYS A 196 21.13 6.65 11.42
CA LYS A 196 22.38 7.08 12.04
C LYS A 196 23.47 6.02 11.96
N SER A 197 23.11 4.74 11.88
CA SER A 197 24.09 3.66 11.83
C SER A 197 25.03 3.80 10.62
N ARG A 198 26.32 3.53 10.87
CA ARG A 198 27.36 3.52 9.84
C ARG A 198 27.31 2.27 8.97
N SER A 199 26.72 1.18 9.46
CA SER A 199 26.57 -0.07 8.71
C SER A 199 25.43 -0.05 7.70
N THR A 200 24.49 0.91 7.83
CA THR A 200 23.34 1.01 6.94
C THR A 200 23.76 1.41 5.53
N SER A 201 23.29 0.64 4.54
CA SER A 201 23.62 0.87 3.13
C SER A 201 23.10 2.22 2.64
N ARG A 202 23.74 2.76 1.60
CA ARG A 202 23.31 4.03 0.99
C ARG A 202 21.87 3.98 0.48
N GLU A 203 21.47 2.85 -0.09
CA GLU A 203 20.12 2.62 -0.60
C GLU A 203 19.08 2.70 0.53
N VAL A 204 19.31 2.01 1.65
CA VAL A 204 18.42 2.05 2.80
C VAL A 204 18.38 3.46 3.42
N LYS A 205 19.52 4.17 3.47
CA LYS A 205 19.55 5.57 3.92
C LYS A 205 18.69 6.49 3.07
N LEU A 206 18.67 6.29 1.75
CA LEU A 206 17.79 7.05 0.85
C LEU A 206 16.32 6.77 1.19
N LYS A 207 15.94 5.50 1.36
CA LYS A 207 14.58 5.09 1.73
C LYS A 207 14.15 5.62 3.09
N LEU A 208 15.07 5.67 4.06
CA LEU A 208 14.82 6.26 5.38
C LEU A 208 14.56 7.77 5.28
N VAL A 209 15.32 8.49 4.45
CA VAL A 209 15.07 9.92 4.20
C VAL A 209 13.71 10.13 3.54
N GLU A 210 13.35 9.34 2.54
CA GLU A 210 12.00 9.36 1.93
C GLU A 210 10.90 9.11 2.98
N PHE A 211 11.10 8.13 3.87
CA PHE A 211 10.19 7.85 4.96
C PHE A 211 10.06 9.03 5.94
N LEU A 212 11.17 9.68 6.31
CA LEU A 212 11.15 10.84 7.21
C LEU A 212 10.42 12.04 6.57
N TYR A 213 10.61 12.27 5.27
CA TYR A 213 9.84 13.28 4.54
C TYR A 213 8.35 12.94 4.54
N PHE A 214 7.99 11.69 4.25
CA PHE A 214 6.60 11.21 4.35
C PHE A 214 6.02 11.43 5.75
N TYR A 215 6.75 11.06 6.81
CA TYR A 215 6.29 11.21 8.19
C TYR A 215 6.00 12.68 8.54
N LEU A 216 6.81 13.62 8.04
CA LEU A 216 6.64 15.05 8.31
C LEU A 216 5.51 15.72 7.49
N MET A 217 5.04 15.10 6.39
CA MET A 217 3.94 15.63 5.59
C MET A 217 2.62 15.66 6.36
N PRO A 218 1.70 16.61 6.11
CA PRO A 218 0.39 16.63 6.75
C PRO A 218 -0.35 15.28 6.60
N GLU A 219 -0.93 14.78 7.70
CA GLU A 219 -1.58 13.45 7.70
C GLU A 219 -2.93 13.43 6.96
N THR A 220 -3.54 14.61 6.78
CA THR A 220 -4.74 14.80 5.95
C THR A 220 -4.46 15.88 4.90
N PRO A 221 -4.89 15.68 3.64
CA PRO A 221 -4.75 16.70 2.62
C PRO A 221 -5.61 17.92 3.00
N SER A 222 -4.98 19.07 3.24
CA SER A 222 -5.68 20.33 3.41
C SER A 222 -6.23 20.77 2.05
N ILE A 223 -7.47 20.40 1.73
CA ILE A 223 -8.18 21.03 0.61
C ILE A 223 -8.43 22.49 1.03
N PRO A 224 -7.92 23.51 0.33
CA PRO A 224 -8.15 24.89 0.69
C PRO A 224 -9.66 25.18 0.65
N ARG A 225 -10.23 25.53 1.80
CA ARG A 225 -11.64 25.95 1.97
C ARG A 225 -12.03 27.20 1.15
N ALA A 226 -11.09 27.84 0.45
CA ALA A 226 -11.32 29.01 -0.38
C ALA A 226 -12.34 28.79 -1.53
N ALA A 227 -12.68 27.54 -1.88
CA ALA A 227 -13.73 27.24 -2.85
C ALA A 227 -15.15 27.24 -2.24
N ALA A 228 -15.29 27.23 -0.91
CA ALA A 228 -16.58 27.23 -0.22
C ALA A 228 -17.11 28.65 0.03
N ASP A 229 -16.26 29.59 0.44
CA ASP A 229 -16.65 30.99 0.73
C ASP A 229 -16.97 31.82 -0.53
N ARG A 230 -16.62 31.32 -1.72
CA ARG A 230 -16.94 32.01 -2.99
C ARG A 230 -18.35 31.72 -3.50
N ARG A 231 -19.14 30.91 -2.79
CA ARG A 231 -20.53 30.56 -3.16
C ARG A 231 -21.59 31.54 -2.68
N ASP A 232 -21.25 32.46 -1.77
CA ASP A 232 -22.23 33.42 -1.22
C ASP A 232 -22.41 34.70 -2.06
N SER A 233 -21.77 34.80 -3.24
CA SER A 233 -21.78 36.03 -4.06
C SER A 233 -22.39 35.89 -5.46
N LEU A 234 -23.07 34.78 -5.80
CA LEU A 234 -23.63 34.57 -7.13
C LEU A 234 -25.17 34.42 -7.07
N PRO A 235 -25.94 35.10 -7.95
CA PRO A 235 -27.39 35.05 -7.94
C PRO A 235 -27.95 33.65 -8.29
N ASP A 236 -29.08 33.36 -7.66
CA ASP A 236 -29.78 32.08 -7.43
C ASP A 236 -30.36 31.37 -8.66
N MET A 237 -29.65 31.30 -9.80
CA MET A 237 -30.22 30.75 -11.04
C MET A 237 -29.44 29.64 -11.74
N LEU A 238 -28.31 29.18 -11.17
CA LEU A 238 -27.52 28.09 -11.76
C LEU A 238 -27.04 27.01 -10.77
N GLN A 239 -27.72 26.84 -9.64
CA GLN A 239 -27.51 25.64 -8.79
C GLN A 239 -28.11 24.38 -9.44
N ARG A 240 -27.49 23.88 -10.52
CA ARG A 240 -27.62 22.47 -10.92
C ARG A 240 -26.47 21.69 -10.30
N SER A 241 -26.84 20.82 -9.37
CA SER A 241 -25.99 20.14 -8.40
C SER A 241 -24.86 19.29 -9.01
N PRO A 242 -23.60 19.45 -8.54
CA PRO A 242 -22.57 18.41 -8.65
C PRO A 242 -22.47 17.64 -7.33
N SER A 243 -23.57 17.02 -6.88
CA SER A 243 -23.62 16.29 -5.59
C SER A 243 -23.47 14.76 -5.75
N LYS A 244 -23.05 14.25 -6.91
CA LYS A 244 -22.94 12.80 -7.14
C LYS A 244 -21.52 12.26 -7.37
N LEU A 245 -20.49 13.10 -7.38
CA LEU A 245 -19.09 12.64 -7.46
C LEU A 245 -18.34 12.68 -6.11
N VAL A 246 -18.82 13.50 -5.16
CA VAL A 246 -18.28 13.51 -3.77
C VAL A 246 -18.79 12.31 -2.96
N GLY A 247 -19.94 11.73 -3.33
CA GLY A 247 -20.58 10.64 -2.59
C GLY A 247 -19.85 9.29 -2.65
N ALA A 248 -19.05 9.03 -3.69
CA ALA A 248 -18.40 7.74 -3.86
C ALA A 248 -17.18 7.53 -2.94
N PHE A 249 -16.57 8.62 -2.43
CA PHE A 249 -15.46 8.56 -1.47
C PHE A 249 -15.81 9.11 -0.08
N ALA A 250 -16.86 9.92 0.05
CA ALA A 250 -17.32 10.44 1.35
C ALA A 250 -18.18 9.43 2.14
N GLY A 251 -18.76 8.43 1.48
CA GLY A 251 -19.63 7.42 2.12
C GLY A 251 -18.92 6.62 3.20
N ASP A 252 -17.66 6.25 2.97
CA ASP A 252 -16.83 5.51 3.92
C ASP A 252 -16.25 6.39 5.03
N GLU A 253 -15.88 7.64 4.72
CA GLU A 253 -15.41 8.60 5.73
C GLU A 253 -16.52 8.97 6.73
N ALA A 254 -17.76 9.09 6.27
CA ALA A 254 -18.90 9.42 7.14
C ALA A 254 -19.35 8.23 8.01
N ALA A 255 -19.21 7.00 7.52
CA ALA A 255 -19.45 5.78 8.29
C ALA A 255 -18.35 5.56 9.35
N ALA A 256 -17.08 5.83 9.01
CA ALA A 256 -15.96 5.81 9.96
C ALA A 256 -16.07 6.91 11.02
N ARG A 257 -16.46 8.15 10.65
CA ARG A 257 -16.69 9.26 11.59
C ARG A 257 -17.84 9.02 12.57
N ARG A 258 -18.85 8.21 12.23
CA ARG A 258 -19.97 7.89 13.15
C ARG A 258 -19.67 6.76 14.13
N ARG A 259 -18.58 6.00 13.94
CA ARG A 259 -18.21 4.87 14.82
C ARG A 259 -16.94 5.12 15.64
N GLY A 260 -16.14 6.13 15.30
CA GLY A 260 -14.97 6.56 16.07
C GLY A 260 -15.08 8.01 16.52
N GLY A 261 -15.62 8.24 17.72
CA GLY A 261 -15.47 9.52 18.40
C GLY A 261 -14.01 9.72 18.81
N GLY A 262 -13.29 10.63 18.15
CA GLY A 262 -11.89 10.90 18.49
C GLY A 262 -11.30 12.04 17.67
N GLY A 263 -11.58 13.28 18.05
CA GLY A 263 -10.92 14.47 17.49
C GLY A 263 -9.44 14.65 17.88
N GLY A 264 -8.69 13.55 18.08
CA GLY A 264 -7.32 13.56 18.59
C GLY A 264 -6.37 12.54 17.94
N VAL A 265 -6.72 11.96 16.79
CA VAL A 265 -5.90 10.92 16.12
C VAL A 265 -4.86 11.55 15.18
N THR A 266 -5.13 12.73 14.63
CA THR A 266 -4.22 13.43 13.69
C THR A 266 -3.30 14.41 14.39
N LEU A 267 -2.01 14.41 14.05
CA LEU A 267 -1.05 15.42 14.52
C LEU A 267 -0.66 16.41 13.42
N ALA A 268 -0.41 17.66 13.84
CA ALA A 268 0.15 18.69 12.99
C ALA A 268 1.63 18.42 12.69
N THR A 269 2.15 18.95 11.57
CA THR A 269 3.57 18.82 11.21
C THR A 269 4.50 19.34 12.30
N ALA A 270 4.13 20.40 13.04
CA ALA A 270 4.94 20.93 14.14
C ALA A 270 5.08 19.94 15.31
N GLU A 271 4.01 19.23 15.65
CA GLU A 271 4.02 18.21 16.71
C GLU A 271 4.88 17.01 16.30
N LYS A 272 4.75 16.56 15.05
CA LYS A 272 5.57 15.50 14.48
C LYS A 272 7.05 15.89 14.39
N GLN A 273 7.35 17.14 14.06
CA GLN A 273 8.70 17.68 14.12
C GLN A 273 9.27 17.63 15.54
N GLN A 274 8.48 17.95 16.56
CA GLN A 274 8.91 17.85 17.96
C GLN A 274 9.18 16.40 18.37
N LEU A 275 8.33 15.45 17.96
CA LEU A 275 8.54 14.02 18.22
C LEU A 275 9.82 13.51 17.55
N LEU A 276 10.02 13.79 16.26
CA LEU A 276 11.23 13.41 15.53
C LEU A 276 12.49 14.10 16.10
N GLY A 277 12.36 15.34 16.56
CA GLY A 277 13.42 16.13 17.18
C GLY A 277 14.01 15.51 18.44
N ARG A 278 13.29 14.59 19.10
CA ARG A 278 13.82 13.81 20.24
C ARG A 278 14.95 12.85 19.83
N TYR A 279 14.97 12.44 18.56
CA TYR A 279 15.88 11.39 18.07
C TYR A 279 16.87 11.87 17.00
N LEU A 280 16.57 13.00 16.37
CA LEU A 280 17.36 13.61 15.30
C LEU A 280 17.53 15.12 15.55
N SER A 281 18.74 15.66 15.45
CA SER A 281 19.02 17.07 15.77
C SER A 281 18.81 18.05 14.61
N ASN A 282 18.82 17.57 13.36
CA ASN A 282 18.73 18.37 12.15
C ASN A 282 17.35 18.31 11.48
N VAL A 283 16.27 18.19 12.27
CA VAL A 283 14.90 18.09 11.73
C VAL A 283 14.45 19.39 11.06
N ASP A 284 14.93 20.54 11.53
CA ASP A 284 14.62 21.85 10.92
C ASP A 284 15.05 21.93 9.45
N ASP A 285 16.21 21.35 9.12
CA ASP A 285 16.71 21.31 7.74
C ASP A 285 15.81 20.42 6.87
N LEU A 286 15.37 19.26 7.37
CA LEU A 286 14.42 18.39 6.66
C LEU A 286 13.09 19.09 6.39
N VAL A 287 12.56 19.83 7.38
CA VAL A 287 11.30 20.58 7.21
C VAL A 287 11.47 21.73 6.22
N ARG A 288 12.61 22.42 6.24
CA ARG A 288 12.93 23.49 5.27
C ARG A 288 13.04 22.92 3.86
N ASP A 289 13.74 21.80 3.69
CA ASP A 289 13.90 21.13 2.40
C ASP A 289 12.55 20.65 1.85
N LEU A 290 11.68 20.10 2.72
CA LEU A 290 10.33 19.68 2.35
C LEU A 290 9.48 20.85 1.81
N ARG A 291 9.54 22.01 2.47
CA ARG A 291 8.82 23.23 2.04
C ARG A 291 9.36 23.80 0.73
N THR A 292 10.67 23.70 0.52
CA THR A 292 11.35 24.28 -0.65
C THR A 292 11.20 23.39 -1.88
N CYS A 293 11.33 22.07 -1.73
CA CYS A 293 11.33 21.11 -2.82
C CYS A 293 9.91 20.68 -3.25
N ALA A 294 8.89 20.87 -2.40
CA ALA A 294 7.51 20.42 -2.64
C ALA A 294 7.42 19.05 -3.38
N PRO A 295 8.07 18.00 -2.84
CA PRO A 295 8.42 16.78 -3.60
C PRO A 295 7.24 15.99 -4.19
N PHE A 296 6.00 16.26 -3.76
CA PHE A 296 4.79 15.62 -4.29
C PHE A 296 3.71 16.61 -4.78
N GLY A 297 4.11 17.82 -5.18
CA GLY A 297 3.19 18.86 -5.64
C GLY A 297 2.64 19.67 -4.47
N GLY A 298 2.87 20.99 -4.50
CA GLY A 298 2.68 21.88 -3.36
C GLY A 298 1.25 21.88 -2.80
N VAL A 299 1.07 21.16 -1.69
CA VAL A 299 -0.08 21.28 -0.79
C VAL A 299 0.47 21.57 0.62
N VAL A 300 1.22 22.66 0.72
CA VAL A 300 1.60 23.25 2.00
C VAL A 300 0.98 24.63 2.04
N ALA A 301 -0.22 24.71 2.59
CA ALA A 301 -0.83 25.92 3.11
C ALA A 301 -1.62 25.55 4.37
#